data_AF-A0A956HJN3-F1
#
_entry.id   AF-A0A956HJN3-F1
#
_cell.length_a   1.000
_cell.length_b   1.000
_cell.length_c   1.000
_cell.angle_alpha   90.00
_cell.angle_beta   90.00
_cell.angle_gamma   90.00
#
_symmetry.space_group_name_H-M   'P 1'
#
loop_
_entity.id
_entity.type
_entity.pdbx_description
1 polymer ?
#
loop_
_entity_poly.entity_id
_entity_poly.type
_entity_poly.pdbx_seq_one_letter_code
_entity_poly.pdbx_strand_id
1 'polypeptide(L)'
;FGPVDIQAFRQGSYRRRIEGMIPQAEVVFLDEIFKANSAILNSLLTLLNARRYTHGTESLRVPLISLYAASNEVPTDEALSAVFDRFLLRVRCDYLDSYHFRGLLQKGMNLEARTMAEDEGQARKVATAAELLAVQRRFGDLFTASEEFMATFKGLVFQIRSEGVGLSDRRVVKLLKLFAASAIFDGRTQVNDADFFILRHVWNTPEQEDLLQEIVGPVLDRWYEQHPDQARIGATPTSLKDLLEELKVIRETLTGSEVLSDMQLFSQLRNLGDIKAALQRMHDNPAAQRMVGEVDKLLETMFASSRFV
;
A
#
# COMPACT_ATOMS: atom_id res chain seq x y z
N PHE A 1 16.32 3.12 20.31
CA PHE A 1 15.87 3.69 21.60
C PHE A 1 16.90 4.61 22.27
N GLY A 2 18.13 4.71 21.76
CA GLY A 2 19.16 5.58 22.34
C GLY A 2 20.17 4.85 23.23
N PRO A 3 21.43 5.30 23.26
CA PRO A 3 22.47 4.74 24.11
C PRO A 3 22.21 5.09 25.58
N VAL A 4 22.78 4.28 26.48
CA VAL A 4 22.79 4.58 27.92
C VAL A 4 23.62 5.84 28.17
N ASP A 5 23.10 6.73 29.00
CA ASP A 5 23.85 7.87 29.50
C ASP A 5 24.86 7.39 30.56
N ILE A 6 26.13 7.32 30.17
CA ILE A 6 27.22 6.84 31.04
C ILE A 6 27.42 7.76 32.24
N GLN A 7 27.19 9.07 32.11
CA GLN A 7 27.36 10.02 33.21
C GLN A 7 26.26 9.84 34.25
N ALA A 8 25.00 9.74 33.82
CA ALA A 8 23.88 9.45 34.70
C ALA A 8 24.05 8.07 35.37
N PHE A 9 24.51 7.07 34.62
CA PHE A 9 24.73 5.71 35.14
C PHE A 9 25.81 5.69 36.23
N ARG A 10 26.91 6.41 36.05
CA ARG A 10 27.95 6.58 37.09
C ARG A 10 27.44 7.25 38.35
N GLN A 11 26.39 8.07 38.25
CA GLN A 11 25.71 8.73 39.37
C GLN A 11 24.58 7.87 39.97
N GLY A 12 24.47 6.59 39.57
CA GLY A 12 23.46 5.65 40.08
C GLY A 12 22.09 5.74 39.40
N SER A 13 21.96 6.52 38.32
CA SER A 13 20.70 6.71 37.58
C SER A 13 20.74 6.04 36.20
N TYR A 14 19.82 5.12 35.93
CA TYR A 14 19.70 4.51 34.61
C TYR A 14 18.86 5.39 33.69
N ARG A 15 19.52 6.15 32.80
CA ARG A 15 18.90 6.99 31.77
C ARG A 15 19.44 6.68 30.39
N ARG A 16 18.62 6.93 29.36
CA ARG A 16 19.02 6.84 27.95
C ARG A 16 18.90 8.21 27.29
N ARG A 17 19.81 8.50 26.36
CA ARG A 17 19.74 9.68 25.50
C ARG A 17 18.78 9.39 24.35
N ILE A 18 17.59 9.98 24.41
CA ILE A 18 16.48 9.69 23.50
C ILE A 18 16.35 10.72 22.37
N GLU A 19 17.22 11.73 22.36
CA GLU A 19 17.26 12.80 21.36
C GLU A 19 17.50 12.23 19.96
N GLY A 20 16.62 12.56 19.02
CA GLY A 20 16.69 12.05 17.64
C GLY A 20 16.40 10.55 17.51
N MET A 21 15.84 9.91 18.54
CA MET A 21 15.53 8.48 18.56
C MET A 21 14.02 8.22 18.49
N ILE A 22 13.65 6.95 18.23
CA ILE A 22 12.26 6.46 18.17
C ILE A 22 11.32 7.06 19.25
N PRO A 23 11.70 7.20 20.54
CA PRO A 23 10.78 7.74 21.55
C PRO A 23 10.32 9.19 21.30
N GLN A 24 11.02 9.96 20.47
CA GLN A 24 10.65 11.33 20.08
C GLN A 24 10.15 11.43 18.63
N ALA A 25 10.14 10.33 17.87
CA ALA A 25 9.81 10.35 16.45
C ALA A 25 8.30 10.27 16.20
N GLU A 26 7.83 11.03 15.22
CA GLU A 26 6.43 11.04 14.76
C GLU A 26 6.20 9.98 13.66
N VAL A 27 7.18 9.78 12.78
CA VAL A 27 7.20 8.73 11.77
C VAL A 27 8.47 7.92 11.96
N VAL A 28 8.34 6.59 11.95
CA VAL A 28 9.46 5.67 12.14
C VAL A 28 9.51 4.70 10.98
N PHE A 29 10.69 4.50 10.40
CA PHE A 29 10.98 3.42 9.46
C PHE A 29 11.97 2.45 10.10
N LEU A 30 11.68 1.15 10.05
CA LEU A 30 12.55 0.09 10.56
C LEU A 30 12.85 -0.90 9.43
N ASP A 31 14.09 -0.95 8.99
CA ASP A 31 14.53 -1.97 8.04
C ASP A 31 14.90 -3.27 8.75
N GLU A 32 14.69 -4.40 8.07
CA GLU A 32 14.94 -5.76 8.55
C GLU A 32 14.42 -6.04 9.98
N ILE A 33 13.19 -5.62 10.28
CA ILE A 33 12.65 -5.58 11.65
C ILE A 33 12.76 -6.93 12.40
N PHE A 34 12.63 -8.06 11.70
CA PHE A 34 12.66 -9.40 12.32
C PHE A 34 14.07 -9.88 12.69
N LYS A 35 15.12 -9.19 12.26
CA LYS A 35 16.51 -9.47 12.70
C LYS A 35 16.87 -8.77 14.01
N ALA A 36 15.98 -7.94 14.56
CA ALA A 36 16.21 -7.28 15.83
C ALA A 36 16.21 -8.27 17.00
N ASN A 37 17.01 -8.00 18.03
CA ASN A 37 17.02 -8.84 19.22
C ASN A 37 15.72 -8.72 20.05
N SER A 38 15.45 -9.72 20.90
CA SER A 38 14.22 -9.81 21.70
C SER A 38 13.99 -8.61 22.61
N ALA A 39 15.05 -7.98 23.13
CA ALA A 39 14.92 -6.79 23.99
C ALA A 39 14.39 -5.57 23.21
N ILE A 40 14.85 -5.39 21.97
CA ILE A 40 14.37 -4.34 21.07
C ILE A 40 12.92 -4.61 20.68
N LEU A 41 12.59 -5.86 20.31
CA LEU A 41 11.23 -6.25 19.91
C LEU A 41 10.22 -6.05 21.05
N ASN A 42 10.55 -6.43 22.28
CA ASN A 42 9.68 -6.18 23.45
C ASN A 42 9.47 -4.69 23.73
N SER A 43 10.52 -3.88 23.56
CA SER A 43 10.41 -2.43 23.68
C SER A 43 9.52 -1.84 22.58
N LEU A 44 9.62 -2.35 21.35
CA LEU A 44 8.77 -1.98 20.23
C LEU A 44 7.31 -2.38 20.46
N LEU A 45 7.04 -3.58 21.00
CA LEU A 45 5.68 -4.04 21.33
C LEU A 45 4.99 -3.09 22.31
N THR A 46 5.72 -2.67 23.35
CA THR A 46 5.23 -1.70 24.34
C THR A 46 4.93 -0.36 23.70
N LEU A 47 5.85 0.12 22.85
CA LEU A 47 5.72 1.39 22.14
C LEU A 47 4.53 1.37 21.16
N LEU A 48 4.39 0.33 20.35
CA LEU A 48 3.31 0.18 19.37
C LEU A 48 1.93 0.08 20.04
N ASN A 49 1.85 -0.55 21.21
CA ASN A 49 0.59 -0.69 21.96
C ASN A 49 0.21 0.56 22.73
N ALA A 50 1.07 0.94 23.68
CA ALA A 50 0.75 1.94 24.68
C ALA A 50 1.04 3.36 24.19
N ARG A 51 1.79 3.50 23.08
CA ARG A 51 2.39 4.77 22.66
C ARG A 51 3.20 5.38 23.80
N ARG A 52 3.88 4.52 24.56
CA ARG A 52 4.71 4.89 25.70
C ARG A 52 6.05 4.18 25.63
N TYR A 53 7.05 4.87 26.13
CA TYR A 53 8.38 4.35 26.33
C TYR A 53 8.76 4.57 27.80
N THR A 54 9.37 3.56 28.42
CA THR A 54 9.77 3.62 29.84
C THR A 54 11.27 3.40 29.92
N HIS A 55 11.95 4.26 30.65
CA HIS A 55 13.38 4.15 30.93
C HIS A 55 13.65 4.49 32.40
N GLY A 56 14.11 3.50 33.17
CA GLY A 56 14.18 3.63 34.63
C GLY A 56 12.79 3.84 35.24
N THR A 57 12.62 4.90 36.03
CA THR A 57 11.35 5.27 36.68
C THR A 57 10.50 6.24 35.86
N GLU A 58 11.04 6.79 34.78
CA GLU A 58 10.35 7.75 33.92
C GLU A 58 9.63 7.03 32.79
N SER A 59 8.41 7.47 32.49
CA SER A 59 7.65 6.94 31.37
C SER A 59 7.05 8.08 30.56
N LEU A 60 7.38 8.09 29.27
CA LEU A 60 7.07 9.17 28.36
C LEU A 60 6.14 8.71 27.26
N ARG A 61 5.26 9.62 26.82
CA ARG A 61 4.37 9.38 25.69
C ARG A 61 5.12 9.63 24.39
N VAL A 62 5.03 8.68 23.46
CA VAL A 62 5.68 8.75 22.15
C VAL A 62 4.72 9.40 21.16
N PRO A 63 5.12 10.43 20.40
CA PRO A 63 4.27 11.15 19.44
C PRO A 63 4.07 10.38 18.12
N LEU A 64 4.24 9.06 18.13
CA LEU A 64 4.24 8.22 16.93
C LEU A 64 2.87 8.25 16.23
N ILE A 65 2.85 8.76 15.01
CA ILE A 65 1.73 8.76 14.06
C ILE A 65 1.72 7.42 13.32
N SER A 66 2.80 7.11 12.60
CA SER A 66 2.92 5.93 11.75
C SER A 66 4.28 5.26 11.92
N LEU A 67 4.29 3.93 11.87
CA LEU A 67 5.50 3.14 11.82
C LEU A 67 5.43 2.23 10.60
N TYR A 68 6.48 2.30 9.78
CA TYR A 68 6.73 1.47 8.63
C TYR A 68 7.85 0.50 8.97
N ALA A 69 7.72 -0.74 8.52
CA ALA A 69 8.78 -1.72 8.65
C ALA A 69 8.95 -2.46 7.33
N ALA A 70 10.19 -2.79 7.02
CA ALA A 70 10.56 -3.61 5.88
C ALA A 70 11.21 -4.91 6.38
N SER A 71 11.03 -5.97 5.59
CA SER A 71 11.68 -7.25 5.78
C SER A 71 11.62 -8.02 4.46
N ASN A 72 12.67 -8.79 4.18
CA ASN A 72 12.70 -9.72 3.05
C ASN A 72 12.03 -11.06 3.38
N GLU A 73 11.75 -11.32 4.67
CA GLU A 73 11.21 -12.58 5.16
C GLU A 73 10.02 -12.34 6.08
N VAL A 74 9.05 -13.27 6.06
CA VAL A 74 7.95 -13.33 7.02
C VAL A 74 8.41 -14.17 8.22
N PRO A 75 8.18 -13.71 9.46
CA PRO A 75 8.74 -14.39 10.62
C PRO A 75 8.01 -15.70 10.89
N THR A 76 8.75 -16.76 11.19
CA THR A 76 8.20 -18.07 11.56
C THR A 76 8.17 -18.31 13.07
N ASP A 77 8.90 -17.50 13.85
CA ASP A 77 8.93 -17.56 15.32
C ASP A 77 7.65 -16.97 15.93
N GLU A 78 7.11 -17.67 16.93
CA GLU A 78 5.95 -17.23 17.71
C GLU A 78 6.20 -15.88 18.42
N ALA A 79 7.43 -15.65 18.90
CA ALA A 79 7.78 -14.38 19.55
C ALA A 79 7.68 -13.19 18.58
N LEU A 80 8.04 -13.41 17.31
CA LEU A 80 7.97 -12.42 16.25
C LEU A 80 6.55 -12.26 15.71
N SER A 81 5.73 -13.31 15.80
CA SER A 81 4.31 -13.27 15.39
C SER A 81 3.53 -12.22 16.18
N ALA A 82 3.85 -12.03 17.46
CA ALA A 82 3.26 -10.98 18.28
C ALA A 82 3.56 -9.56 17.76
N VAL A 83 4.76 -9.33 17.22
CA VAL A 83 5.16 -8.06 16.59
C VAL A 83 4.49 -7.92 15.23
N PHE A 84 4.49 -9.01 14.45
CA PHE A 84 3.90 -9.05 13.13
C PHE A 84 2.39 -8.76 13.13
N ASP A 85 1.63 -9.27 14.12
CA ASP A 85 0.21 -8.93 14.29
C ASP A 85 0.02 -7.41 14.46
N ARG A 86 0.98 -6.68 15.05
CA ARG A 86 0.86 -5.22 15.28
C ARG A 86 0.82 -4.38 14.02
N PHE A 87 1.30 -4.90 12.91
CA PHE A 87 1.16 -4.28 11.61
C PHE A 87 -0.24 -4.52 11.06
N LEU A 88 -1.00 -3.43 10.88
CA LEU A 88 -2.37 -3.52 10.39
C LEU A 88 -2.38 -3.97 8.92
N LEU A 89 -1.50 -3.38 8.12
CA LEU A 89 -1.34 -3.64 6.70
C LEU A 89 0.03 -4.26 6.44
N ARG A 90 0.05 -5.16 5.46
CA ARG A 90 1.24 -5.75 4.86
C ARG A 90 1.11 -5.63 3.36
N VAL A 91 2.15 -5.12 2.73
CA VAL A 91 2.19 -4.85 1.30
C VAL A 91 3.41 -5.56 0.76
N ARG A 92 3.21 -6.40 -0.25
CA ARG A 92 4.31 -7.00 -0.99
C ARG A 92 4.83 -5.98 -1.99
N CYS A 93 6.12 -5.71 -1.95
CA CYS A 93 6.79 -4.81 -2.88
C CYS A 93 7.65 -5.65 -3.82
N ASP A 94 7.13 -5.91 -5.02
CA ASP A 94 7.86 -6.61 -6.07
C ASP A 94 8.67 -5.62 -6.93
N TYR A 95 9.59 -6.15 -7.74
CA TYR A 95 10.27 -5.34 -8.74
C TYR A 95 9.25 -4.77 -9.75
N LEU A 96 9.52 -3.55 -10.22
CA LEU A 96 8.73 -2.96 -11.29
C LEU A 96 8.81 -3.81 -12.56
N ASP A 97 7.71 -3.83 -13.30
CA ASP A 97 7.69 -4.42 -14.63
C ASP A 97 8.60 -3.67 -15.62
N SER A 98 8.86 -4.30 -16.76
CA SER A 98 9.68 -3.74 -17.83
C SER A 98 9.16 -2.40 -18.35
N TYR A 99 7.83 -2.19 -18.31
CA TYR A 99 7.19 -0.99 -18.81
C TYR A 99 7.57 0.24 -17.96
N HIS A 100 7.50 0.12 -16.63
CA HIS A 100 7.86 1.19 -15.72
C HIS A 100 9.38 1.35 -15.52
N PHE A 101 10.19 0.41 -16.04
CA PHE A 101 11.64 0.37 -15.83
C PHE A 101 12.35 1.62 -16.34
N ARG A 102 12.01 2.13 -17.53
CA ARG A 102 12.60 3.37 -18.05
C ARG A 102 12.28 4.57 -17.15
N GLY A 103 11.05 4.65 -16.66
CA GLY A 103 10.62 5.69 -15.72
C GLY A 103 11.37 5.60 -14.38
N LEU A 104 11.59 4.39 -13.88
CA LEU A 104 12.41 4.13 -12.70
C LEU A 104 13.84 4.65 -12.92
N LEU A 105 14.50 4.27 -14.01
CA LEU A 105 15.87 4.71 -14.30
C LEU A 105 15.96 6.23 -14.37
N GLN A 106 15.02 6.89 -15.05
CA GLN A 106 15.01 8.35 -15.14
C GLN A 106 14.84 9.02 -13.77
N LYS A 107 13.87 8.54 -12.97
CA LYS A 107 13.64 9.07 -11.62
C LYS A 107 14.82 8.78 -10.69
N GLY A 108 15.42 7.60 -10.79
CA GLY A 108 16.60 7.19 -10.03
C GLY A 108 17.82 8.05 -10.35
N MET A 109 18.14 8.26 -11.63
CA MET A 109 19.21 9.17 -12.04
C MET A 109 19.01 10.59 -11.51
N ASN A 110 17.79 11.11 -11.59
CA ASN A 110 17.46 12.45 -11.07
C ASN A 110 17.63 12.52 -9.54
N LEU A 111 17.26 11.47 -8.82
CA LEU A 111 17.41 11.40 -7.37
C LEU A 111 18.89 11.35 -6.95
N GLU A 112 19.69 10.52 -7.61
CA GLU A 112 21.13 10.43 -7.40
C GLU A 112 21.82 11.78 -7.68
N ALA A 113 21.49 12.42 -8.81
CA ALA A 113 22.04 13.72 -9.17
C ALA A 113 21.71 14.81 -8.13
N ARG A 114 20.48 14.84 -7.59
CA ARG A 114 20.09 15.78 -6.53
C ARG A 114 20.83 15.51 -5.22
N THR A 115 20.97 14.24 -4.86
CA THR A 115 21.73 13.84 -3.66
C THR A 115 23.18 14.27 -3.76
N MET A 116 23.81 14.07 -4.93
CA MET A 116 25.18 14.53 -5.19
C MET A 116 25.33 16.06 -5.18
N ALA A 117 24.27 16.77 -5.54
CA ALA A 117 24.23 18.23 -5.52
C ALA A 117 23.83 18.83 -4.16
N GLU A 118 23.59 17.99 -3.15
CA GLU A 118 23.03 18.38 -1.83
C GLU A 118 21.72 19.20 -1.96
N ASP A 119 20.97 18.98 -3.05
CA ASP A 119 19.67 19.60 -3.27
C ASP A 119 18.58 18.72 -2.65
N GLU A 120 18.19 19.03 -1.42
CA GLU A 120 17.11 18.35 -0.71
C GLU A 120 15.73 18.50 -1.40
N GLY A 121 15.62 19.41 -2.37
CA GLY A 121 14.38 19.73 -3.05
C GLY A 121 13.39 20.46 -2.15
N GLN A 122 12.64 21.41 -2.73
CA GLN A 122 11.57 22.08 -1.98
C GLN A 122 10.31 21.21 -2.00
N ALA A 123 10.11 20.42 -0.95
CA ALA A 123 8.83 19.78 -0.70
C ALA A 123 7.79 20.84 -0.28
N ARG A 124 6.65 20.88 -0.97
CA ARG A 124 5.52 21.70 -0.53
C ARG A 124 5.01 21.15 0.80
N LYS A 125 4.99 21.98 1.85
CA LYS A 125 4.36 21.62 3.12
C LYS A 125 2.84 21.53 2.91
N VAL A 126 2.30 20.32 3.05
CA VAL A 126 0.85 20.05 2.88
C VAL A 126 0.13 20.04 4.21
N ALA A 127 0.70 19.39 5.23
CA ALA A 127 0.14 19.29 6.56
C ALA A 127 1.26 19.11 7.60
N THR A 128 0.96 19.44 8.85
CA THR A 128 1.80 19.23 10.01
C THR A 128 1.38 17.97 10.78
N ALA A 129 2.31 17.39 11.54
CA ALA A 129 2.03 16.27 12.41
C ALA A 129 0.93 16.57 13.46
N ALA A 130 0.89 17.81 13.97
CA ALA A 130 -0.14 18.26 14.90
C ALA A 130 -1.54 18.24 14.28
N GLU A 131 -1.68 18.67 13.02
CA GLU A 131 -2.94 18.63 12.27
C GLU A 131 -3.40 17.17 12.06
N LEU A 132 -2.48 16.28 11.65
CA LEU A 132 -2.80 14.86 11.49
C LEU A 132 -3.26 14.21 12.80
N LEU A 133 -2.58 14.51 13.91
CA LEU A 133 -2.97 14.03 15.24
C LEU A 133 -4.32 14.59 15.68
N ALA A 134 -4.63 15.85 15.34
CA ALA A 134 -5.93 16.45 15.63
C ALA A 134 -7.07 15.74 14.88
N VAL A 135 -6.87 15.42 13.59
CA VAL A 135 -7.83 14.63 12.80
C VAL A 135 -8.01 13.24 13.41
N GLN A 136 -6.93 12.54 13.76
CA GLN A 136 -7.01 11.21 14.37
C GLN A 136 -7.77 11.17 15.70
N ARG A 137 -7.69 12.24 16.51
CA ARG A 137 -8.45 12.34 17.78
C ARG A 137 -9.95 12.44 17.57
N ARG A 138 -10.39 12.93 16.41
CA ARG A 138 -11.79 13.04 16.02
C ARG A 138 -12.35 11.77 15.37
N PHE A 139 -11.61 10.66 15.39
CA PHE A 139 -12.05 9.40 14.80
C PHE A 139 -13.48 8.99 15.20
N GLY A 140 -13.86 9.17 16.46
CA GLY A 140 -15.22 8.83 16.93
C GLY A 140 -16.32 9.64 16.24
N ASP A 141 -16.04 10.89 15.86
CA ASP A 141 -16.98 11.77 15.15
C ASP A 141 -16.91 11.57 13.63
N LEU A 142 -15.75 11.15 13.11
CA LEU A 142 -15.48 11.03 11.68
C LEU A 142 -15.84 9.66 11.11
N PHE A 143 -15.85 8.61 11.94
CA PHE A 143 -16.24 7.28 11.49
C PHE A 143 -17.77 7.15 11.49
N THR A 144 -18.34 7.22 10.29
CA THR A 144 -19.77 6.94 10.06
C THR A 144 -19.90 5.78 9.08
N ALA A 145 -20.69 4.77 9.43
CA ALA A 145 -20.93 3.57 8.63
C ALA A 145 -22.42 3.20 8.66
N SER A 146 -22.95 2.69 7.55
CA SER A 146 -24.30 2.11 7.50
C SER A 146 -24.35 0.73 8.17
N GLU A 147 -25.54 0.25 8.56
CA GLU A 147 -25.72 -1.12 9.04
C GLU A 147 -25.32 -2.17 7.99
N GLU A 148 -25.59 -1.90 6.71
CA GLU A 148 -25.20 -2.78 5.59
C GLU A 148 -23.68 -2.93 5.50
N PHE A 149 -22.93 -1.84 5.44
CA PHE A 149 -21.47 -1.86 5.52
C PHE A 149 -20.96 -2.68 6.72
N MET A 150 -21.56 -2.52 7.91
CA MET A 150 -21.16 -3.27 9.10
C MET A 150 -21.46 -4.76 8.98
N ALA A 151 -22.59 -5.13 8.36
CA ALA A 151 -22.94 -6.51 8.07
C ALA A 151 -21.99 -7.15 7.06
N THR A 152 -21.68 -6.44 5.97
CA THR A 152 -20.70 -6.89 4.95
C THR A 152 -19.31 -7.04 5.56
N PHE A 153 -18.85 -6.06 6.34
CA PHE A 153 -17.56 -6.12 7.03
C PHE A 153 -17.49 -7.33 7.97
N LYS A 154 -18.54 -7.58 8.76
CA LYS A 154 -18.64 -8.77 9.61
C LYS A 154 -18.53 -10.04 8.78
N GLY A 155 -19.29 -10.16 7.69
CA GLY A 155 -19.24 -11.30 6.78
C GLY A 155 -17.83 -11.57 6.26
N LEU A 156 -17.17 -10.54 5.73
CA LEU A 156 -15.79 -10.62 5.23
C LEU A 156 -14.81 -11.05 6.33
N VAL A 157 -14.92 -10.51 7.55
CA VAL A 157 -14.04 -10.90 8.67
C VAL A 157 -14.18 -12.38 9.01
N PHE A 158 -15.41 -12.91 9.06
CA PHE A 158 -15.61 -14.33 9.35
C PHE A 158 -15.16 -15.23 8.20
N GLN A 159 -15.37 -14.83 6.95
CA GLN A 159 -14.90 -15.55 5.78
C GLN A 159 -13.36 -15.58 5.72
N ILE A 160 -12.69 -14.45 5.92
CA ILE A 160 -11.22 -14.37 5.99
C ILE A 160 -10.68 -15.32 7.07
N ARG A 161 -11.34 -15.38 8.24
CA ARG A 161 -10.95 -16.29 9.33
C ARG A 161 -11.19 -17.76 8.99
N SER A 162 -12.29 -18.11 8.31
CA SER A 162 -12.59 -19.50 7.94
C SER A 162 -11.61 -20.05 6.91
N GLU A 163 -11.06 -19.19 6.05
CA GLU A 163 -10.01 -19.52 5.08
C GLU A 163 -8.60 -19.56 5.73
N GLY A 164 -8.52 -19.53 7.06
CA GLY A 164 -7.26 -19.70 7.80
C GLY A 164 -6.40 -18.43 7.92
N VAL A 165 -6.89 -17.28 7.47
CA VAL A 165 -6.17 -16.01 7.64
C VAL A 165 -6.44 -15.45 9.05
N GLY A 166 -5.41 -15.50 9.90
CA GLY A 166 -5.43 -14.94 11.25
C GLY A 166 -5.68 -13.42 11.26
N LEU A 167 -6.94 -13.01 11.47
CA LEU A 167 -7.32 -11.61 11.62
C LEU A 167 -7.87 -11.37 13.02
N SER A 168 -7.00 -10.94 13.95
CA SER A 168 -7.35 -10.74 15.37
C SER A 168 -8.40 -9.64 15.57
N ASP A 169 -9.22 -9.73 16.63
CA ASP A 169 -10.23 -8.70 16.96
C ASP A 169 -9.61 -7.31 17.10
N ARG A 170 -8.37 -7.25 17.63
CA ARG A 170 -7.58 -6.03 17.70
C ARG A 170 -7.36 -5.41 16.32
N ARG A 171 -6.96 -6.21 15.33
CA ARG A 171 -6.77 -5.73 13.95
C ARG A 171 -8.11 -5.29 13.35
N VAL A 172 -9.17 -6.09 13.49
CA VAL A 172 -10.54 -5.76 13.03
C VAL A 172 -10.97 -4.38 13.51
N VAL A 173 -10.88 -4.11 14.82
CA VAL A 173 -11.26 -2.80 15.39
C VAL A 173 -10.35 -1.67 14.88
N LYS A 174 -9.06 -1.93 14.69
CA LYS A 174 -8.11 -0.92 14.21
C LYS A 174 -8.28 -0.60 12.71
N LEU A 175 -8.74 -1.55 11.90
CA LEU A 175 -9.01 -1.36 10.47
C LEU A 175 -10.10 -0.31 10.23
N LEU A 176 -11.05 -0.13 11.15
CA LEU A 176 -12.06 0.94 11.08
C LEU A 176 -11.42 2.33 10.92
N LYS A 177 -10.24 2.55 11.50
CA LYS A 177 -9.50 3.82 11.35
C LYS A 177 -9.02 4.03 9.92
N LEU A 178 -8.66 2.96 9.22
CA LEU A 178 -8.20 3.02 7.84
C LEU A 178 -9.37 3.23 6.89
N PHE A 179 -10.52 2.58 7.14
CA PHE A 179 -11.75 2.89 6.38
C PHE A 179 -12.16 4.35 6.57
N ALA A 180 -12.15 4.87 7.80
CA ALA A 180 -12.43 6.29 8.07
C ALA A 180 -11.46 7.21 7.32
N ALA A 181 -10.15 6.93 7.42
CA ALA A 181 -9.12 7.72 6.74
C ALA A 181 -9.34 7.69 5.22
N SER A 182 -9.63 6.52 4.67
CA SER A 182 -9.92 6.35 3.26
C SER A 182 -11.11 7.17 2.79
N ALA A 183 -12.22 7.13 3.52
CA ALA A 183 -13.39 7.97 3.21
C ALA A 183 -13.05 9.45 3.22
N ILE A 184 -12.32 9.92 4.24
CA ILE A 184 -11.91 11.33 4.36
C ILE A 184 -11.01 11.75 3.20
N PHE A 185 -10.06 10.91 2.79
CA PHE A 185 -9.17 11.21 1.66
C PHE A 185 -9.92 11.28 0.32
N ASP A 186 -10.99 10.51 0.17
CA ASP A 186 -11.91 10.59 -0.97
C ASP A 186 -12.94 11.73 -0.84
N GLY A 187 -12.85 12.57 0.19
CA GLY A 187 -13.80 13.65 0.45
C GLY A 187 -15.19 13.18 0.91
N ARG A 188 -15.32 11.91 1.30
CA ARG A 188 -16.55 11.30 1.80
C ARG A 188 -16.67 11.47 3.32
N THR A 189 -17.90 11.63 3.78
CA THR A 189 -18.24 11.69 5.22
C THR A 189 -18.67 10.35 5.80
N GLN A 190 -18.82 9.33 4.95
CA GLN A 190 -19.27 7.99 5.32
C GLN A 190 -18.44 6.94 4.56
N VAL A 191 -18.11 5.85 5.27
CA VAL A 191 -17.44 4.68 4.66
C VAL A 191 -18.42 3.88 3.81
N ASN A 192 -17.91 3.23 2.78
CA ASN A 192 -18.69 2.39 1.86
C ASN A 192 -17.87 1.17 1.42
N ASP A 193 -18.47 0.28 0.64
CA ASP A 193 -17.85 -1.01 0.34
C ASP A 193 -16.56 -0.89 -0.49
N ALA A 194 -16.35 0.22 -1.21
CA ALA A 194 -15.07 0.50 -1.88
C ALA A 194 -13.89 0.59 -0.89
N ASP A 195 -14.15 0.94 0.39
CA ASP A 195 -13.13 0.97 1.44
C ASP A 195 -12.58 -0.42 1.79
N PHE A 196 -13.28 -1.51 1.44
CA PHE A 196 -12.84 -2.87 1.74
C PHE A 196 -11.58 -3.31 0.99
N PHE A 197 -11.10 -2.57 -0.01
CA PHE A 197 -9.81 -2.85 -0.66
C PHE A 197 -8.65 -2.96 0.33
N ILE A 198 -8.72 -2.25 1.47
CA ILE A 198 -7.75 -2.33 2.57
C ILE A 198 -7.59 -3.77 3.09
N LEU A 199 -8.64 -4.58 3.01
CA LEU A 199 -8.63 -5.98 3.46
C LEU A 199 -7.74 -6.87 2.60
N ARG A 200 -7.39 -6.47 1.37
CA ARG A 200 -6.42 -7.22 0.54
C ARG A 200 -5.01 -7.25 1.17
N HIS A 201 -4.73 -6.32 2.08
CA HIS A 201 -3.42 -6.15 2.72
C HIS A 201 -3.34 -6.71 4.14
N VAL A 202 -4.27 -7.60 4.54
CA VAL A 202 -4.30 -8.16 5.91
C VAL A 202 -3.66 -9.54 6.04
N TRP A 203 -3.14 -10.10 4.95
CA TRP A 203 -2.52 -11.42 4.85
C TRP A 203 -1.44 -11.66 5.91
N ASN A 204 -1.28 -12.89 6.39
CA ASN A 204 -0.19 -13.27 7.31
C ASN A 204 0.94 -14.02 6.60
N THR A 205 0.66 -14.65 5.48
CA THR A 205 1.69 -15.16 4.56
C THR A 205 1.44 -14.59 3.17
N PRO A 206 2.47 -14.41 2.32
CA PRO A 206 2.32 -13.76 1.02
C PRO A 206 1.34 -14.49 0.09
N GLU A 207 1.19 -15.80 0.25
CA GLU A 207 0.28 -16.64 -0.55
C GLU A 207 -1.20 -16.34 -0.26
N GLN A 208 -1.50 -15.75 0.90
CA GLN A 208 -2.87 -15.36 1.26
C GLN A 208 -3.33 -14.08 0.55
N GLU A 209 -2.45 -13.39 -0.20
CA GLU A 209 -2.81 -12.19 -0.95
C GLU A 209 -3.87 -12.49 -2.02
N ASP A 210 -3.65 -13.54 -2.82
CA ASP A 210 -4.59 -13.96 -3.88
C ASP A 210 -5.93 -14.40 -3.28
N LEU A 211 -5.90 -15.16 -2.18
CA LEU A 211 -7.08 -15.56 -1.42
C LEU A 211 -7.89 -14.35 -0.93
N LEU A 212 -7.23 -13.33 -0.36
CA LEU A 212 -7.91 -12.12 0.08
C LEU A 212 -8.50 -11.34 -1.09
N GLN A 213 -7.84 -11.36 -2.26
CA GLN A 213 -8.39 -10.78 -3.48
C GLN A 213 -9.64 -11.53 -3.94
N GLU A 214 -9.67 -12.86 -3.87
CA GLU A 214 -10.86 -13.66 -4.22
C GLU A 214 -12.03 -13.42 -3.25
N ILE A 215 -11.75 -13.22 -1.96
CA ILE A 215 -12.78 -12.94 -0.95
C ILE A 215 -13.35 -11.53 -1.10
N VAL A 216 -12.47 -10.53 -1.27
CA VAL A 216 -12.85 -9.11 -1.23
C VAL A 216 -13.25 -8.59 -2.62
N GLY A 217 -12.68 -9.16 -3.69
CA GLY A 217 -12.92 -8.79 -5.09
C GLY A 217 -14.40 -8.69 -5.46
N PRO A 218 -15.21 -9.75 -5.25
CA PRO A 218 -16.63 -9.72 -5.62
C PRO A 218 -17.46 -8.62 -4.94
N VAL A 219 -17.09 -8.23 -3.72
CA VAL A 219 -17.75 -7.12 -3.01
C VAL A 219 -17.38 -5.78 -3.66
N LEU A 220 -16.11 -5.59 -3.99
CA LEU A 220 -15.63 -4.39 -4.66
C LEU A 220 -16.18 -4.26 -6.07
N ASP A 221 -16.19 -5.35 -6.84
CA ASP A 221 -16.69 -5.37 -8.22
C ASP A 221 -18.18 -4.99 -8.24
N ARG A 222 -18.99 -5.61 -7.37
CA ARG A 222 -20.41 -5.24 -7.21
C ARG A 222 -20.59 -3.77 -6.84
N TRP A 223 -19.76 -3.23 -5.94
CA TRP A 223 -19.84 -1.83 -5.55
C TRP A 223 -19.55 -0.91 -6.74
N TYR A 224 -18.49 -1.18 -7.50
CA TYR A 224 -18.09 -0.36 -8.63
C TYR A 224 -19.04 -0.47 -9.84
N GLU A 225 -19.66 -1.63 -10.05
CA GLU A 225 -20.75 -1.79 -11.04
C GLU A 225 -21.94 -0.87 -10.71
N GLN A 226 -22.25 -0.70 -9.43
CA GLN A 226 -23.33 0.18 -8.98
C GLN A 226 -22.91 1.67 -8.89
N HIS A 227 -21.61 1.94 -8.75
CA HIS A 227 -21.05 3.28 -8.54
C HIS A 227 -19.82 3.52 -9.45
N PRO A 228 -20.00 3.55 -10.78
CA PRO A 228 -18.89 3.65 -11.74
C PRO A 228 -18.05 4.93 -11.56
N ASP A 229 -18.67 6.01 -11.09
CA ASP A 229 -18.01 7.31 -10.88
C ASP A 229 -17.10 7.34 -9.63
N GLN A 230 -17.16 6.30 -8.79
CA GLN A 230 -16.42 6.20 -7.53
C GLN A 230 -15.26 5.19 -7.60
N ALA A 231 -14.91 4.73 -8.80
CA ALA A 231 -13.76 3.85 -9.02
C ALA A 231 -12.46 4.52 -8.56
N ARG A 232 -11.69 3.85 -7.70
CA ARG A 232 -10.43 4.40 -7.16
C ARG A 232 -9.31 4.31 -8.17
N ILE A 233 -8.51 5.38 -8.23
CA ILE A 233 -7.24 5.42 -8.96
C ILE A 233 -6.27 4.42 -8.31
N GLY A 234 -5.90 3.35 -9.03
CA GLY A 234 -4.96 2.32 -8.56
C GLY A 234 -5.53 0.89 -8.45
N ALA A 235 -6.84 0.71 -8.65
CA ALA A 235 -7.28 -0.53 -9.31
C ALA A 235 -6.76 -0.47 -10.75
N THR A 236 -6.33 -1.60 -11.32
CA THR A 236 -5.91 -1.81 -12.73
C THR A 236 -6.47 -0.72 -13.68
N PRO A 237 -5.66 -0.09 -14.57
CA PRO A 237 -6.05 1.15 -15.28
C PRO A 237 -7.49 1.09 -15.77
N THR A 238 -8.38 1.87 -15.15
CA THR A 238 -9.84 1.70 -15.28
C THR A 238 -10.56 2.96 -15.73
N SER A 239 -9.87 4.10 -15.84
CA SER A 239 -10.45 5.21 -16.60
C SER A 239 -10.18 4.99 -18.09
N LEU A 240 -11.21 5.16 -18.93
CA LEU A 240 -11.07 5.08 -20.38
C LEU A 240 -9.94 6.01 -20.87
N LYS A 241 -9.76 7.16 -20.21
CA LYS A 241 -8.72 8.12 -20.55
C LYS A 241 -7.31 7.56 -20.30
N ASP A 242 -7.09 6.90 -19.18
CA ASP A 242 -5.78 6.31 -18.84
C ASP A 242 -5.48 5.11 -19.75
N LEU A 243 -6.50 4.28 -20.00
CA LEU A 243 -6.40 3.19 -20.98
C LEU A 243 -6.08 3.69 -22.39
N LEU A 244 -6.64 4.83 -22.79
CA LEU A 244 -6.38 5.47 -24.09
C LEU A 244 -4.97 6.09 -24.17
N GLU A 245 -4.51 6.74 -23.12
CA GLU A 245 -3.13 7.26 -23.02
C GLU A 245 -2.13 6.09 -23.11
N GLU A 246 -2.37 5.02 -22.38
CA GLU A 246 -1.52 3.83 -22.37
C GLU A 246 -1.52 3.14 -23.74
N LEU A 247 -2.69 2.93 -24.35
CA LEU A 247 -2.82 2.39 -25.71
C LEU A 247 -2.06 3.24 -26.73
N LYS A 248 -2.12 4.57 -26.61
CA LYS A 248 -1.41 5.48 -27.52
C LYS A 248 0.11 5.32 -27.41
N VAL A 249 0.65 5.24 -26.19
CA VAL A 249 2.09 5.03 -25.95
C VAL A 249 2.55 3.67 -26.49
N ILE A 250 1.77 2.61 -26.26
CA ILE A 250 2.08 1.27 -26.76
C ILE A 250 2.10 1.26 -28.29
N ARG A 251 1.10 1.90 -28.93
CA ARG A 251 1.04 2.01 -30.39
C ARG A 251 2.25 2.75 -30.95
N GLU A 252 2.63 3.89 -30.37
CA GLU A 252 3.81 4.64 -30.81
C GLU A 252 5.09 3.82 -30.66
N THR A 253 5.19 3.00 -29.61
CA THR A 253 6.32 2.11 -29.37
C THR A 253 6.38 0.96 -30.39
N LEU A 254 5.25 0.33 -30.70
CA LEU A 254 5.15 -0.80 -31.64
C LEU A 254 5.27 -0.38 -33.12
N THR A 255 4.87 0.85 -33.45
CA THR A 255 4.94 1.40 -34.82
C THR A 255 6.17 2.27 -35.05
N GLY A 256 6.97 2.50 -34.01
CA GLY A 256 8.25 3.20 -34.10
C GLY A 256 9.24 2.44 -34.97
N SER A 257 10.20 3.17 -35.56
CA SER A 257 11.25 2.58 -36.39
C SER A 257 12.36 1.87 -35.59
N GLU A 258 12.29 1.88 -34.25
CA GLU A 258 13.23 1.17 -33.38
C GLU A 258 12.88 -0.32 -33.29
N VAL A 259 13.88 -1.18 -33.48
CA VAL A 259 13.71 -2.63 -33.34
C VAL A 259 13.56 -2.98 -31.86
N LEU A 260 12.37 -3.42 -31.47
CA LEU A 260 12.08 -3.90 -30.13
C LEU A 260 12.75 -5.26 -29.88
N SER A 261 13.26 -5.47 -28.66
CA SER A 261 13.69 -6.81 -28.23
C SER A 261 12.49 -7.73 -27.99
N ASP A 262 12.69 -9.05 -28.07
CA ASP A 262 11.62 -10.03 -27.85
C ASP A 262 10.94 -9.85 -26.48
N MET A 263 11.71 -9.59 -25.43
CA MET A 263 11.16 -9.34 -24.09
C MET A 263 10.28 -8.08 -24.04
N GLN A 264 10.67 -7.01 -24.76
CA GLN A 264 9.86 -5.81 -24.85
C GLN A 264 8.60 -6.07 -25.68
N LEU A 265 8.69 -6.78 -26.80
CA LEU A 265 7.56 -7.16 -27.63
C LEU A 265 6.53 -7.96 -26.82
N PHE A 266 6.96 -9.01 -26.11
CA PHE A 266 6.06 -9.81 -25.24
C PHE A 266 5.43 -8.97 -24.13
N SER A 267 6.17 -8.04 -23.52
CA SER A 267 5.61 -7.12 -22.53
C SER A 267 4.54 -6.22 -23.13
N GLN A 268 4.75 -5.67 -24.33
CA GLN A 268 3.75 -4.83 -25.00
C GLN A 268 2.51 -5.64 -25.40
N LEU A 269 2.68 -6.87 -25.88
CA LEU A 269 1.57 -7.76 -26.23
C LEU A 269 0.73 -8.13 -24.99
N ARG A 270 1.38 -8.40 -23.86
CA ARG A 270 0.68 -8.65 -22.58
C ARG A 270 -0.11 -7.43 -22.13
N ASN A 271 0.52 -6.25 -22.14
CA ASN A 271 -0.16 -4.99 -21.76
C ASN A 271 -1.35 -4.68 -22.69
N LEU A 272 -1.24 -4.93 -24.00
CA LEU A 272 -2.38 -4.85 -24.93
C LEU A 272 -3.51 -5.82 -24.54
N GLY A 273 -3.17 -7.04 -24.13
CA GLY A 273 -4.13 -8.02 -23.61
C GLY A 273 -4.85 -7.52 -22.35
N ASP A 274 -4.12 -6.93 -21.41
CA ASP A 274 -4.66 -6.38 -20.17
C ASP A 274 -5.58 -5.16 -20.43
N ILE A 275 -5.16 -4.26 -21.33
CA ILE A 275 -5.97 -3.11 -21.79
C ILE A 275 -7.23 -3.61 -22.50
N LYS A 276 -7.13 -4.62 -23.37
CA LYS A 276 -8.30 -5.23 -24.03
C LYS A 276 -9.28 -5.78 -23.02
N ALA A 277 -8.79 -6.56 -22.04
CA ALA A 277 -9.63 -7.11 -20.99
C ALA A 277 -10.31 -6.02 -20.16
N ALA A 278 -9.60 -4.92 -19.87
CA ALA A 278 -10.18 -3.76 -19.18
C ALA A 278 -11.25 -3.05 -20.02
N LEU A 279 -11.00 -2.80 -21.31
CA LEU A 279 -11.95 -2.17 -22.22
C LEU A 279 -13.20 -3.03 -22.47
N GLN A 280 -13.05 -4.35 -22.52
CA GLN A 280 -14.18 -5.28 -22.69
C GLN A 280 -15.14 -5.30 -21.49
N ARG A 281 -14.65 -5.00 -20.29
CA ARG A 281 -15.49 -4.83 -19.09
C ARG A 281 -16.32 -3.53 -19.15
N MET A 282 -15.98 -2.58 -20.02
CA MET A 282 -16.71 -1.30 -20.19
C MET A 282 -17.78 -1.40 -21.29
N HIS A 283 -18.67 -2.39 -21.21
CA HIS A 283 -19.64 -2.72 -22.28
C HIS A 283 -20.63 -1.59 -22.62
N ASP A 284 -20.88 -0.66 -21.69
CA ASP A 284 -21.85 0.43 -21.86
C ASP A 284 -21.23 1.69 -22.51
N ASN A 285 -19.94 1.66 -22.84
CA ASN A 285 -19.24 2.79 -23.44
C ASN A 285 -18.94 2.55 -24.95
N PRO A 286 -19.60 3.27 -25.87
CA PRO A 286 -19.38 3.12 -27.31
C PRO A 286 -17.96 3.47 -27.78
N ALA A 287 -17.19 4.22 -27.00
CA ALA A 287 -15.79 4.49 -27.29
C ALA A 287 -14.90 3.32 -26.86
N ALA A 288 -15.17 2.68 -25.72
CA ALA A 288 -14.43 1.50 -25.27
C ALA A 288 -14.58 0.33 -26.25
N GLN A 289 -15.80 0.06 -26.74
CA GLN A 289 -16.04 -0.97 -27.76
C GLN A 289 -15.26 -0.72 -29.07
N ARG A 290 -15.15 0.54 -29.50
CA ARG A 290 -14.32 0.91 -30.66
C ARG A 290 -12.84 0.63 -30.41
N MET A 291 -12.35 0.91 -29.20
CA MET A 291 -10.95 0.70 -28.83
C MET A 291 -10.58 -0.78 -28.69
N VAL A 292 -11.51 -1.66 -28.26
CA VAL A 292 -11.30 -3.12 -28.31
C VAL A 292 -10.95 -3.55 -29.74
N GLY A 293 -11.69 -3.05 -30.73
CA GLY A 293 -11.41 -3.33 -32.15
C GLY A 293 -10.09 -2.74 -32.65
N GLU A 294 -9.61 -1.63 -32.09
CA GLU A 294 -8.27 -1.11 -32.41
C GLU A 294 -7.15 -1.95 -31.80
N VAL A 295 -7.32 -2.41 -30.56
CA VAL A 295 -6.38 -3.32 -29.89
C VAL A 295 -6.29 -4.64 -30.65
N ASP A 296 -7.41 -5.19 -31.11
CA ASP A 296 -7.45 -6.42 -31.91
C ASP A 296 -6.66 -6.29 -33.21
N LYS A 297 -6.84 -5.18 -33.94
CA LYS A 297 -6.07 -4.92 -35.17
C LYS A 297 -4.58 -4.77 -34.90
N LEU A 298 -4.19 -4.12 -33.80
CA LEU A 298 -2.79 -3.99 -33.40
C LEU A 298 -2.16 -5.34 -33.09
N LEU A 299 -2.86 -6.19 -32.34
CA LEU A 299 -2.43 -7.55 -32.04
C LEU A 299 -2.27 -8.37 -33.33
N GLU A 300 -3.28 -8.37 -34.21
CA GLU A 300 -3.24 -9.07 -35.50
C GLU A 300 -2.07 -8.61 -36.38
N THR A 301 -1.86 -7.29 -36.47
CA THR A 301 -0.76 -6.71 -37.26
C THR A 301 0.59 -7.17 -36.72
N MET A 302 0.75 -7.18 -35.39
CA MET A 302 1.98 -7.64 -34.75
C MET A 302 2.18 -9.14 -34.92
N PHE A 303 1.14 -9.97 -34.80
CA PHE A 303 1.26 -11.41 -35.06
C PHE A 303 1.57 -11.72 -36.54
N ALA A 304 1.11 -10.88 -37.47
CA ALA A 304 1.42 -11.01 -38.89
C ALA A 304 2.81 -10.47 -39.28
N SER A 305 3.33 -9.47 -38.57
CA SER A 305 4.64 -8.87 -38.84
C SER A 305 5.79 -9.51 -38.06
N SER A 306 5.50 -10.14 -36.92
CA SER A 306 6.49 -10.78 -36.06
C SER A 306 6.86 -12.16 -36.59
N ARG A 307 8.15 -12.50 -36.44
CA ARG A 307 8.78 -13.81 -36.70
C ARG A 307 8.18 -14.94 -35.82
N PHE A 308 6.91 -15.27 -35.98
CA PHE A 308 6.26 -16.44 -35.36
C PHE A 308 6.05 -17.58 -36.38
N VAL A 309 6.91 -17.66 -37.39
CA VAL A 309 7.17 -18.86 -38.21
C VAL A 309 8.55 -19.38 -37.88
#